data_AF-A0AAW9EGE1-F1
#
_entry.id   AF-A0AAW9EGE1-F1
#
_cell.length_a   1.000
_cell.length_b   1.000
_cell.length_c   1.000
_cell.angle_alpha   90.00
_cell.angle_beta   90.00
_cell.angle_gamma   90.00
#
_symmetry.space_group_name_H-M   'P 1'
#
loop_
_entity.id
_entity.type
_entity.pdbx_description
1 polymer ?
#
loop_
_entity_poly.entity_id
_entity_poly.type
_entity_poly.pdbx_seq_one_letter_code
_entity_poly.pdbx_strand_id
1 'polypeptide(L)'
;PDLLRAISFRESSWRDNALNVVSQSEYAVGKMQIHSQNFSHLAQFGITPRQLYTDNCLNIYTGAYYLAIAFKRWGYSWRAVGA
;
A
#
# COMPACT_ATOMS: atom_id res chain seq x y z
N PRO A 1 10.83 -2.11 -12.04
CA PRO A 1 10.61 -1.07 -11.01
C PRO A 1 9.58 0.01 -11.40
N ASP A 2 9.42 0.32 -12.69
CA ASP A 2 8.63 1.49 -13.15
C ASP A 2 7.13 1.40 -12.82
N LEU A 3 6.55 0.20 -12.76
CA LEU A 3 5.15 0.02 -12.37
C LEU A 3 4.90 0.47 -10.92
N LEU A 4 5.72 0.00 -9.97
CA LEU A 4 5.60 0.42 -8.57
C LEU A 4 5.87 1.92 -8.41
N ARG A 5 6.75 2.48 -9.26
CA ARG A 5 6.98 3.93 -9.31
C ARG A 5 5.74 4.68 -9.75
N ALA A 6 5.10 4.26 -10.83
CA ALA A 6 3.88 4.87 -11.34
C ALA A 6 2.73 4.78 -10.32
N ILE A 7 2.58 3.64 -9.64
CA ILE A 7 1.59 3.46 -8.58
C ILE A 7 1.88 4.42 -7.42
N SER A 8 3.10 4.45 -6.89
CA SER A 8 3.44 5.36 -5.80
C SER A 8 3.23 6.84 -6.15
N PHE A 9 3.51 7.22 -7.40
CA PHE A 9 3.18 8.57 -7.89
C PHE A 9 1.68 8.83 -7.89
N ARG A 10 0.87 7.87 -8.35
CA ARG A 10 -0.59 7.99 -8.37
C ARG A 10 -1.19 8.08 -6.96
N GLU A 11 -0.69 7.26 -6.04
CA GLU A 11 -1.24 7.12 -4.69
C GLU A 11 -0.87 8.30 -3.78
N SER A 12 0.35 8.84 -3.89
CA SER A 12 0.85 9.83 -2.94
C SER A 12 1.67 10.96 -3.55
N SER A 13 1.84 10.99 -4.87
CA SER A 13 2.79 11.88 -5.54
C SER A 13 4.20 11.80 -4.93
N TRP A 14 4.63 10.58 -4.59
CA TRP A 14 5.92 10.30 -3.94
C TRP A 14 6.11 10.88 -2.54
N ARG A 15 5.04 11.09 -1.79
CA ARG A 15 5.14 11.58 -0.40
C ARG A 15 5.32 10.40 0.55
N ASP A 16 6.53 10.27 1.10
CA ASP A 16 6.90 9.22 2.08
C ASP A 16 5.95 9.20 3.27
N ASN A 17 5.64 10.39 3.80
CA ASN A 17 4.82 10.56 5.00
C ASN A 17 3.35 10.85 4.67
N ALA A 18 2.85 10.34 3.55
CA ALA A 18 1.45 10.51 3.18
C ALA A 18 0.54 9.77 4.18
N LEU A 19 -0.45 10.49 4.70
CA LEU A 19 -1.49 9.92 5.54
C LEU A 19 -2.83 10.47 5.07
N ASN A 20 -3.68 9.59 4.56
CA ASN A 20 -5.01 9.94 4.11
C ASN A 20 -6.02 9.39 5.12
N VAL A 21 -6.73 10.26 5.81
CA VAL A 21 -7.62 9.91 6.93
C VAL A 21 -9.05 10.29 6.57
N VAL A 22 -9.93 9.29 6.55
CA VAL A 22 -11.38 9.48 6.43
C VAL A 22 -12.02 9.43 7.82
N SER A 23 -11.59 8.49 8.65
CA SER A 23 -12.01 8.37 10.06
C SER A 23 -10.92 7.69 10.91
N GLN A 24 -11.16 7.51 12.21
CA GLN A 24 -10.21 6.82 13.10
C GLN A 24 -9.93 5.37 12.69
N SER A 25 -10.88 4.70 12.04
CA SER A 25 -10.74 3.31 11.57
C SER A 25 -10.55 3.19 10.06
N GLU A 26 -10.67 4.28 9.32
CA GLU A 26 -10.58 4.31 7.85
C GLU A 26 -9.53 5.32 7.41
N TYR A 27 -8.34 4.82 7.14
CA TYR A 27 -7.20 5.60 6.69
C TYR A 27 -6.21 4.77 5.86
N ALA A 28 -5.33 5.44 5.13
CA ALA A 28 -4.27 4.85 4.31
C ALA A 28 -2.90 5.49 4.62
N VAL A 29 -1.86 4.67 4.59
CA VAL A 29 -0.53 5.02 5.12
C VAL A 29 0.57 4.93 4.05
N GLY A 30 1.40 5.97 4.02
CA GLY A 30 2.67 6.05 3.29
C GLY A 30 2.52 6.12 1.76
N LYS A 31 3.65 5.97 1.07
CA LYS A 31 3.78 6.18 -0.38
C LYS A 31 2.86 5.34 -1.27
N MET A 32 2.54 4.13 -0.83
CA MET A 32 1.68 3.17 -1.52
C MET A 32 0.24 3.20 -1.00
N GLN A 33 -0.08 4.11 -0.06
CA GLN A 33 -1.41 4.26 0.54
C GLN A 33 -2.00 2.93 1.02
N ILE A 34 -1.25 2.20 1.87
CA ILE A 34 -1.72 0.92 2.40
C ILE A 34 -2.94 1.17 3.30
N HIS A 35 -4.10 0.69 2.84
CA HIS A 35 -5.37 0.93 3.51
C HIS A 35 -5.52 0.12 4.80
N SER A 36 -6.12 0.75 5.82
CA SER A 36 -6.36 0.23 7.16
C SER A 36 -7.08 -1.11 7.24
N GLN A 37 -7.92 -1.43 6.25
CA GLN A 37 -8.56 -2.74 6.11
C GLN A 37 -7.57 -3.93 6.09
N ASN A 38 -6.33 -3.68 5.67
CA ASN A 38 -5.30 -4.70 5.55
C ASN A 38 -4.51 -4.92 6.84
N PHE A 39 -4.67 -4.07 7.87
CA PHE A 39 -3.80 -4.07 9.04
C PHE A 39 -3.96 -5.31 9.92
N SER A 40 -5.16 -5.89 9.98
CA SER A 40 -5.38 -7.15 10.72
C SER A 40 -4.60 -8.32 10.10
N HIS A 41 -4.51 -8.36 8.76
CA HIS A 41 -3.71 -9.33 8.04
C HIS A 41 -2.21 -9.07 8.21
N LEU A 42 -1.77 -7.81 8.07
CA LEU A 42 -0.37 -7.42 8.21
C LEU A 42 0.18 -7.62 9.62
N ALA A 43 -0.66 -7.48 10.65
CA ALA A 43 -0.30 -7.74 12.03
C ALA A 43 0.15 -9.20 12.28
N GLN A 44 -0.33 -10.15 11.48
CA GLN A 44 0.11 -11.56 11.55
C GLN A 44 1.58 -11.74 11.16
N PHE A 45 2.14 -10.78 10.41
CA PHE A 45 3.56 -10.74 10.03
C PHE A 45 4.37 -9.77 10.91
N GLY A 46 3.78 -9.23 11.98
CA GLY A 46 4.41 -8.23 12.84
C GLY A 46 4.55 -6.85 12.19
N ILE A 47 3.82 -6.57 11.11
CA ILE A 47 3.83 -5.27 10.43
C ILE A 47 2.75 -4.37 11.04
N THR A 48 3.18 -3.24 11.59
CA THR A 48 2.28 -2.24 12.20
C THR A 48 2.05 -1.03 11.30
N PRO A 49 0.94 -0.30 11.45
CA PRO A 49 0.69 0.94 10.71
C PRO A 49 1.79 1.99 10.92
N ARG A 50 2.36 2.02 12.13
CA ARG A 50 3.48 2.92 12.46
C ARG A 50 4.71 2.59 11.63
N GLN A 51 5.07 1.31 11.49
CA GLN A 51 6.19 0.91 10.64
C GLN A 51 5.93 1.24 9.17
N LEU A 52 4.71 1.02 8.68
CA LEU A 52 4.33 1.41 7.31
C LEU A 52 4.42 2.91 7.05
N TYR A 53 4.29 3.73 8.10
CA TYR A 53 4.42 5.18 8.01
C TYR A 53 5.88 5.64 8.08
N THR A 54 6.71 5.00 8.90
CA THR A 54 8.09 5.42 9.14
C THR A 54 9.13 4.73 8.25
N ASP A 55 8.82 3.54 7.73
CA ASP A 55 9.69 2.74 6.86
C ASP A 55 9.12 2.70 5.44
N ASN A 56 9.72 3.50 4.56
CA ASN A 56 9.31 3.63 3.17
C ASN A 56 9.55 2.34 2.36
N CYS A 57 10.61 1.60 2.68
CA CYS A 57 10.90 0.34 1.98
C CYS A 57 9.83 -0.69 2.34
N LEU A 58 9.50 -0.81 3.63
CA LEU A 58 8.42 -1.70 4.08
C LEU A 58 7.08 -1.32 3.45
N ASN A 59 6.79 -0.02 3.34
CA ASN A 59 5.58 0.47 2.67
C ASN A 59 5.52 0.03 1.19
N ILE A 60 6.63 0.19 0.46
CA ILE A 60 6.76 -0.21 -0.95
C ILE A 60 6.63 -1.73 -1.11
N TYR A 61 7.31 -2.52 -0.27
CA TYR A 61 7.22 -3.97 -0.31
C TYR A 61 5.81 -4.46 0.00
N THR A 62 5.12 -3.83 0.95
CA THR A 62 3.73 -4.16 1.28
C THR A 62 2.80 -3.84 0.10
N GLY A 63 2.98 -2.71 -0.56
CA GLY A 63 2.23 -2.38 -1.77
C GLY A 63 2.48 -3.38 -2.91
N ALA A 64 3.74 -3.78 -3.10
CA ALA A 64 4.09 -4.80 -4.09
C ALA A 64 3.49 -6.18 -3.78
N TYR A 65 3.41 -6.55 -2.50
CA TYR A 65 2.77 -7.77 -2.04
C TYR A 65 1.29 -7.82 -2.43
N TYR A 66 0.51 -6.78 -2.13
CA TYR A 66 -0.91 -6.72 -2.50
C TYR A 66 -1.12 -6.65 -4.01
N LEU A 67 -0.25 -5.94 -4.74
CA LEU A 67 -0.27 -5.94 -6.20
C LEU A 67 -0.04 -7.35 -6.77
N ALA A 68 0.88 -8.14 -6.20
CA ALA A 68 1.12 -9.52 -6.62
C ALA A 68 -0.10 -10.42 -6.37
N ILE A 69 -0.81 -10.23 -5.25
CA ILE A 69 -2.09 -10.92 -5.00
C ILE A 69 -3.14 -10.53 -6.04
N ALA A 70 -3.26 -9.25 -6.35
CA ALA A 70 -4.19 -8.75 -7.35
C ALA A 70 -3.89 -9.35 -8.74
N PHE A 71 -2.62 -9.39 -9.14
CA PHE A 71 -2.20 -10.05 -10.39
C PHE A 71 -2.49 -11.55 -10.39
N LYS A 72 -2.27 -12.25 -9.28
CA LYS A 72 -2.61 -13.67 -9.17
C LYS A 72 -4.11 -13.92 -9.34
N ARG A 73 -4.95 -12.98 -8.91
CA ARG A 73 -6.42 -13.10 -8.98
C ARG A 73 -7.01 -12.67 -10.32
N TRP A 74 -6.48 -11.60 -10.93
CA TRP A 74 -7.09 -10.93 -12.08
C TRP A 74 -6.21 -10.90 -13.34
N GLY A 75 -5.03 -11.52 -13.29
CA GLY A 75 -4.02 -11.40 -14.32
C GLY A 75 -3.42 -9.99 -14.42
N TYR A 76 -2.49 -9.79 -15.35
CA TYR A 76 -1.91 -8.48 -15.63
C TYR A 76 -2.93 -7.59 -16.34
N SER A 77 -3.69 -6.83 -15.56
CA SER A 77 -4.76 -5.96 -16.06
C SER A 77 -4.85 -4.68 -15.25
N TRP A 78 -5.46 -3.63 -15.83
CA TRP A 78 -5.76 -2.39 -15.10
C TRP A 78 -6.62 -2.63 -13.86
N ARG A 79 -7.46 -3.65 -13.90
CA ARG A 79 -8.26 -4.09 -12.75
C ARG A 79 -7.38 -4.51 -11.58
N ALA A 80 -6.23 -5.13 -11.83
CA ALA A 80 -5.31 -5.54 -10.78
C ALA A 80 -4.48 -4.37 -10.22
N VAL A 81 -4.25 -3.32 -11.01
CA VAL A 81 -3.46 -2.15 -10.59
C VAL A 81 -4.23 -1.24 -9.62
N GLY A 82 -5.56 -1.16 -9.75
CA GLY A 82 -6.41 -0.32 -8.89
C GLY A 82 -7.20 -1.08 -7.81
N ALA A 83 -6.80 -2.31 -7.49
CA ALA A 83 -7.47 -3.19 -6.53
C ALA A 83 -6.87 -3.11 -5.12
#